data_AF-A0A8J4TWR7-F1
#
_entry.id   AF-A0A8J4TWR7-F1
#
_cell.length_a   1.000
_cell.length_b   1.000
_cell.length_c   1.000
_cell.angle_alpha   90.00
_cell.angle_beta   90.00
_cell.angle_gamma   90.00
#
_symmetry.space_group_name_H-M   'P 1'
#
loop_
_entity.id
_entity.type
_entity.pdbx_description
1 polymer ?
#
loop_
_entity_poly.entity_id
_entity_poly.type
_entity_poly.pdbx_seq_one_letter_code
_entity_poly.pdbx_strand_id
1 'polypeptide(L)'
;MDVWRLARVLSCRLSPRGSACGGALITASRIRSCGATVLRGNVAHSYFSTGPKVTDSTALVYRTHGDPSQVVQLETLRLPVLEAKSALVKMLAAPINPSDINMIQGK
;
A
#
# COMPACT_ATOMS: atom_id res chain seq x y z
N MET A 1 -5.42 -23.23 -24.38
CA MET A 1 -4.90 -21.93 -24.81
C MET A 1 -6.10 -21.14 -25.27
N ASP A 2 -6.70 -20.36 -24.38
CA ASP A 2 -7.51 -19.16 -24.70
C ASP A 2 -8.27 -18.65 -23.47
N VAL A 3 -8.43 -17.32 -23.46
CA VAL A 3 -9.36 -16.50 -22.69
C VAL A 3 -9.05 -16.24 -21.20
N TRP A 4 -8.16 -15.29 -20.93
CA TRP A 4 -8.41 -14.35 -19.82
C TRP A 4 -8.56 -12.94 -20.37
N ARG A 5 -9.83 -12.52 -20.37
CA ARG A 5 -10.36 -11.24 -20.83
C ARG A 5 -9.73 -10.08 -20.07
N LEU A 6 -9.53 -8.99 -20.81
CA LEU A 6 -9.19 -7.65 -20.33
C LEU A 6 -9.93 -7.27 -19.05
N ALA A 7 -9.20 -7.10 -17.94
CA ALA A 7 -9.63 -6.23 -16.87
C ALA A 7 -9.45 -4.78 -17.36
N ARG A 8 -10.58 -4.16 -17.68
CA ARG A 8 -10.68 -2.76 -18.12
C ARG A 8 -10.32 -1.87 -16.92
N VAL A 9 -9.05 -1.46 -16.84
CA VAL A 9 -8.64 -0.39 -15.93
C VAL A 9 -9.30 0.89 -16.41
N LEU A 10 -10.35 1.33 -15.70
CA LEU A 10 -10.98 2.62 -15.92
C LEU A 10 -9.92 3.70 -15.69
N SER A 11 -9.43 4.27 -16.78
CA SER A 11 -8.56 5.44 -16.78
C SER A 11 -9.37 6.63 -16.26
N CYS A 12 -9.20 6.96 -14.98
CA CYS A 12 -9.61 8.26 -14.45
C CYS A 12 -8.75 9.35 -15.11
N ARG A 13 -9.26 9.94 -16.19
CA ARG A 13 -8.69 11.16 -16.78
C ARG A 13 -8.96 12.34 -15.84
N LEU A 14 -7.93 12.78 -15.13
CA LEU A 14 -7.96 14.05 -14.44
C LEU A 14 -7.78 15.17 -15.47
N SER A 15 -8.84 15.92 -15.74
CA SER A 15 -8.76 17.22 -16.42
C SER A 15 -8.60 18.31 -15.36
N PRO A 16 -7.62 19.23 -15.48
CA PRO A 16 -7.58 20.39 -14.62
C PRO A 16 -8.60 21.40 -15.13
N ARG A 17 -9.70 21.59 -14.40
CA ARG A 17 -10.57 22.77 -14.57
C ARG A 17 -10.15 23.84 -13.58
N GLY A 18 -10.05 25.06 -14.10
CA GLY A 18 -9.50 26.22 -13.45
C GLY A 18 -10.25 26.69 -12.21
N SER A 19 -9.48 27.46 -11.45
CA SER A 19 -9.80 28.25 -10.27
C SER A 19 -11.20 28.88 -10.25
N ALA A 20 -11.88 28.74 -9.11
CA ALA A 20 -12.74 29.79 -8.56
C ALA A 20 -12.79 29.68 -7.03
N CYS A 21 -12.77 30.85 -6.40
CA CYS A 21 -12.57 31.14 -4.99
C CYS A 21 -13.86 30.95 -4.15
N GLY A 22 -13.72 30.62 -2.86
CA GLY A 22 -14.80 30.77 -1.87
C GLY A 22 -14.69 29.79 -0.70
N GLY A 23 -14.44 30.30 0.50
CA GLY A 23 -14.09 29.51 1.67
C GLY A 23 -15.28 28.96 2.48
N ALA A 24 -15.00 27.91 3.27
CA ALA A 24 -15.66 27.60 4.53
C ALA A 24 -14.74 26.70 5.37
N LEU A 25 -14.41 27.12 6.58
CA LEU A 25 -13.60 26.38 7.56
C LEU A 25 -14.31 25.10 7.99
N ILE A 26 -13.66 23.94 7.86
CA ILE A 26 -13.83 22.82 8.79
C ILE A 26 -12.49 22.08 8.98
N THR A 27 -12.24 21.75 10.24
CA THR A 27 -11.02 21.39 10.96
C THR A 27 -10.23 20.17 10.45
N ALA A 28 -8.92 20.17 10.78
CA ALA A 28 -7.90 19.12 10.62
C ALA A 28 -7.12 19.12 9.29
N SER A 29 -6.38 20.21 9.06
CA SER A 29 -5.28 20.24 8.09
C SER A 29 -4.21 19.23 8.53
N ARG A 30 -4.16 18.04 7.91
CA ARG A 30 -3.02 17.12 8.06
C ARG A 30 -1.81 17.79 7.43
N ILE A 31 -0.92 18.22 8.31
CA ILE A 31 0.33 18.93 8.05
C ILE A 31 1.07 18.27 6.88
N ARG A 32 1.20 19.03 5.79
CA ARG A 32 2.23 18.80 4.76
C ARG A 32 3.50 19.42 5.30
N SER A 33 4.42 18.64 5.86
CA SER A 33 5.79 19.13 6.06
C SER A 33 6.53 19.00 4.73
N CYS A 34 6.43 20.04 3.91
CA CYS A 34 7.25 20.19 2.72
C CYS A 34 8.67 20.56 3.18
N GLY A 35 9.53 19.59 3.45
CA GLY A 35 10.94 19.86 3.67
C GLY A 35 11.64 20.10 2.33
N ALA A 36 11.87 21.36 1.96
CA ALA A 36 12.68 21.68 0.79
C ALA A 36 14.16 21.83 1.22
N THR A 37 14.96 20.79 1.00
CA THR A 37 16.42 20.93 1.09
C THR A 37 16.90 21.63 -0.18
N VAL A 38 17.17 22.94 -0.10
CA VAL A 38 17.70 23.72 -1.23
C VAL A 38 19.18 23.36 -1.42
N LEU A 39 19.45 22.35 -2.24
CA LEU A 39 20.75 22.16 -2.85
C LEU A 39 20.77 22.94 -4.16
N ARG A 40 21.73 23.87 -4.31
CA ARG A 40 21.97 24.62 -5.55
C ARG A 40 21.88 23.67 -6.76
N GLY A 41 20.88 23.88 -7.61
CA GLY A 41 20.86 23.35 -8.99
C GLY A 41 19.69 22.47 -9.40
N ASN A 42 18.94 21.81 -8.50
CA ASN A 42 17.76 21.00 -8.86
C ASN A 42 16.77 20.94 -7.69
N VAL A 43 15.54 21.42 -7.90
CA VAL A 43 14.47 21.37 -6.89
C VAL A 43 13.92 19.94 -6.84
N ALA A 44 14.46 19.10 -5.94
CA ALA A 44 13.85 17.83 -5.61
C ALA A 44 12.74 18.06 -4.56
N HIS A 45 11.47 17.94 -4.98
CA HIS A 45 10.35 17.92 -4.05
C HIS A 45 10.27 16.55 -3.39
N SER A 46 10.74 16.46 -2.13
CA SER A 46 10.56 15.28 -1.32
C SER A 46 9.33 15.45 -0.42
N TYR A 47 8.34 14.57 -0.63
CA TYR A 47 7.12 14.53 0.17
C TYR A 47 7.35 13.54 1.31
N PHE A 48 7.96 14.00 2.40
CA PHE A 48 8.09 13.18 3.60
C PHE A 48 6.90 13.44 4.52
N SER A 49 6.24 12.37 4.96
CA SER A 49 5.19 12.43 5.95
C SER A 49 5.70 11.77 7.23
N THR A 50 5.82 12.54 8.30
CA THR A 50 6.11 12.03 9.64
C THR A 50 4.81 11.49 10.25
N GLY A 51 4.40 10.30 9.80
CA GLY A 51 3.32 9.55 10.42
C GLY A 51 3.80 8.77 11.66
N PRO A 52 2.88 8.36 12.55
CA PRO A 52 3.22 7.45 13.65
C PRO A 52 3.82 6.15 13.10
N LYS A 53 4.83 5.62 13.80
CA LYS A 53 5.47 4.35 13.42
C LYS A 53 4.46 3.22 13.53
N VAL A 54 4.29 2.47 12.45
CA VAL A 54 3.45 1.27 12.44
C VAL A 54 4.20 0.15 13.17
N THR A 55 3.57 -0.45 14.18
CA THR A 55 4.17 -1.51 15.01
C THR A 55 3.60 -2.89 14.69
N ASP A 56 2.40 -2.94 14.12
CA ASP A 56 1.66 -4.17 13.88
C ASP A 56 1.00 -4.16 12.49
N SER A 57 0.80 -5.34 11.93
CA SER A 57 0.08 -5.54 10.67
C SER A 57 -0.78 -6.80 10.74
N THR A 58 -1.91 -6.80 10.06
CA THR A 58 -2.71 -8.02 9.88
C THR A 58 -2.21 -8.81 8.68
N ALA A 59 -2.15 -10.13 8.80
CA ALA A 59 -1.69 -11.05 7.76
C ALA A 59 -2.54 -12.32 7.72
N LEU A 60 -2.64 -12.94 6.55
CA LEU A 60 -3.13 -14.32 6.41
C LEU A 60 -1.95 -15.27 6.59
N VAL A 61 -2.02 -16.16 7.58
CA VAL A 61 -0.94 -17.05 8.00
C VAL A 61 -1.43 -18.50 7.97
N TYR A 62 -0.61 -19.41 7.43
CA TYR A 62 -0.80 -20.85 7.58
C TYR A 62 0.47 -21.47 8.18
N ARG A 63 0.30 -22.44 9.06
CA ARG A 63 1.41 -23.09 9.81
C ARG A 63 1.59 -24.56 9.46
N THR A 64 0.57 -25.15 8.85
CA THR A 64 0.53 -26.53 8.38
C THR A 64 -0.11 -26.56 7.00
N HIS A 65 0.31 -27.50 6.17
CA HIS A 65 -0.32 -27.71 4.87
C HIS A 65 -1.73 -28.28 5.02
N GLY A 66 -2.64 -27.93 4.10
CA GLY A 66 -4.01 -28.45 4.10
C GLY A 66 -4.95 -27.66 3.19
N ASP A 67 -6.25 -27.87 3.36
CA ASP A 67 -7.26 -27.10 2.63
C ASP A 67 -7.20 -25.61 3.06
N PRO A 68 -7.03 -24.65 2.13
CA PRO A 68 -6.87 -23.24 2.49
C PRO A 68 -7.99 -22.67 3.36
N SER A 69 -9.22 -23.20 3.24
CA SER A 69 -10.36 -22.76 4.06
C SER A 69 -10.24 -23.14 5.54
N GLN A 70 -9.39 -24.13 5.86
CA GLN A 70 -9.22 -24.67 7.21
C GLN A 70 -7.91 -24.21 7.87
N VAL A 71 -6.84 -24.06 7.07
CA VAL A 71 -5.48 -23.82 7.62
C VAL A 71 -5.03 -22.37 7.60
N VAL A 72 -5.67 -21.50 6.81
CA VAL A 72 -5.33 -20.07 6.74
C VAL A 72 -6.09 -19.32 7.82
N GLN A 73 -5.36 -18.57 8.65
CA GLN A 73 -5.90 -17.77 9.74
C GLN A 73 -5.50 -16.30 9.57
N LEU A 74 -6.41 -15.40 9.95
CA LEU A 74 -6.13 -13.98 10.01
C LEU A 74 -5.46 -13.66 11.37
N GLU A 75 -4.20 -13.26 11.34
CA GLU A 75 -3.41 -12.95 12.53
C GLU A 75 -2.94 -11.49 12.53
N THR A 76 -2.79 -10.89 13.73
CA THR A 76 -2.07 -9.62 13.90
C THR A 76 -0.64 -9.92 14.30
N LEU A 77 0.31 -9.43 13.51
CA LEU A 77 1.75 -9.67 13.68
C LEU A 77 2.48 -8.36 14.00
N ARG A 78 3.45 -8.44 14.90
CA ARG A 78 4.40 -7.36 15.17
C ARG A 78 5.33 -7.18 13.98
N LEU A 79 5.44 -5.96 13.47
CA LEU A 79 6.38 -5.64 12.41
C LEU A 79 7.81 -5.58 12.95
N PRO A 80 8.79 -6.15 12.23
CA PRO A 80 10.19 -6.06 12.62
C PRO A 80 10.70 -4.61 12.51
N VAL A 81 11.85 -4.36 13.14
CA VAL A 81 12.58 -3.10 12.93
C VAL A 81 12.99 -3.02 11.46
N LEU A 82 12.83 -1.83 10.87
CA LEU A 82 13.19 -1.60 9.48
C LEU A 82 14.71 -1.47 9.35
N GLU A 83 15.31 -2.35 8.57
CA GLU A 83 16.74 -2.36 8.28
C GLU A 83 17.12 -1.32 7.21
N ALA A 84 18.37 -0.86 7.22
CA ALA A 84 18.84 0.24 6.36
C ALA A 84 18.63 0.02 4.84
N LYS A 85 18.57 -1.23 4.38
CA LYS A 85 18.38 -1.61 2.97
C LYS A 85 17.02 -2.27 2.70
N SER A 86 16.01 -1.96 3.51
CA SER A 86 14.67 -2.51 3.39
C SER A 86 13.62 -1.41 3.24
N ALA A 87 12.46 -1.76 2.70
CA ALA A 87 11.32 -0.86 2.58
C ALA A 87 10.09 -1.47 3.25
N LEU A 88 9.38 -0.67 4.06
CA LEU A 88 8.07 -1.04 4.59
C LEU A 88 7.00 -0.60 3.59
N VAL A 89 6.21 -1.56 3.12
CA VAL A 89 5.14 -1.33 2.14
C VAL A 89 3.79 -1.55 2.78
N LYS A 90 2.86 -0.62 2.51
CA LYS A 90 1.43 -0.83 2.79
C LYS A 90 0.79 -1.50 1.58
N MET A 91 0.47 -2.78 1.70
CA MET A 91 -0.23 -3.52 0.66
C MET A 91 -1.62 -2.92 0.41
N LEU A 92 -1.95 -2.63 -0.85
CA LEU A 92 -3.27 -2.16 -1.26
C LEU A 92 -4.15 -3.28 -1.82
N ALA A 93 -3.52 -4.25 -2.47
CA ALA A 93 -4.14 -5.47 -2.98
C ALA A 93 -3.05 -6.53 -3.22
N ALA A 94 -3.44 -7.80 -3.20
CA ALA A 94 -2.66 -8.91 -3.69
C ALA A 94 -3.66 -9.89 -4.37
N PRO A 95 -3.38 -10.39 -5.59
CA PRO A 95 -4.21 -11.38 -6.23
C PRO A 95 -4.07 -12.74 -5.52
N ILE A 96 -5.09 -13.61 -5.66
CA ILE A 96 -5.01 -15.01 -5.27
C ILE A 96 -4.66 -15.81 -6.53
N ASN A 97 -3.46 -16.39 -6.57
CA ASN A 97 -3.01 -17.19 -7.71
C ASN A 97 -3.08 -18.70 -7.41
N PRO A 98 -3.12 -19.55 -8.45
CA PRO A 98 -3.05 -21.00 -8.26
C PRO A 98 -1.80 -21.47 -7.51
N SER A 99 -0.65 -20.80 -7.73
CA SER A 99 0.61 -21.11 -7.04
C SER A 99 0.50 -20.94 -5.52
N ASP A 100 -0.24 -19.94 -5.07
CA ASP A 100 -0.36 -19.61 -3.65
C ASP A 100 -1.20 -20.69 -2.93
N ILE A 101 -2.25 -21.16 -3.59
CA ILE A 101 -3.08 -22.28 -3.13
C ILE A 101 -2.25 -23.57 -3.06
N ASN A 102 -1.41 -23.83 -4.08
CA ASN A 102 -0.55 -25.01 -4.11
C ASN A 102 0.47 -25.00 -2.97
N MET A 103 1.09 -23.84 -2.68
CA MET A 103 1.98 -23.68 -1.52
C MET A 103 1.29 -24.01 -0.19
N ILE A 104 0.05 -23.54 0.00
CA ILE A 104 -0.73 -23.84 1.21
C ILE A 104 -1.08 -25.33 1.29
N GLN A 105 -1.46 -25.93 0.16
CA GLN A 105 -1.83 -27.35 0.10
C GLN A 105 -0.63 -28.32 0.14
N GLY A 106 0.60 -27.82 -0.09
CA GLY A 106 1.83 -28.63 -0.10
C GLY A 106 2.02 -29.41 -1.41
N LYS A 107 1.70 -28.81 -2.55
CA LYS A 107 1.73 -29.42 -3.89
C LYS A 107 2.59 -28.65 -4.87
#